data_AF-A0A8H4X2G1-F1
#
_entry.id   AF-A0A8H4X2G1-F1
#
_cell.length_a   1.000
_cell.length_b   1.000
_cell.length_c   1.000
_cell.angle_alpha   90.00
_cell.angle_beta   90.00
_cell.angle_gamma   90.00
#
_symmetry.space_group_name_H-M   'P 1'
#
loop_
_entity.id
_entity.type
_entity.pdbx_description
1 polymer ?
#
loop_
_entity_poly.entity_id
_entity_poly.type
_entity_poly.pdbx_seq_one_letter_code
_entity_poly.pdbx_strand_id
1 'polypeptide(L)'
;MDSAPTTFFLSPSTFEFFPGCAIYTSTNLIDWKLINHALNRRSQIDMRTVEPGAGSWASTLRYRPQEKRWHLANGERIFSRRFYVWTDTIWDDNAWSDPVYFDNSGFDQDLFWDDDGKVYLSTTMRFTSFRD
;
A
#
# COMPACT_ATOMS: atom_id res chain seq x y z
N MET A 1 -24.52 20.39 -16.09
CA MET A 1 -23.67 19.26 -16.50
C MET A 1 -23.52 18.40 -15.27
N ASP A 2 -24.08 17.19 -15.27
CA ASP A 2 -23.86 16.26 -14.16
C ASP A 2 -22.38 15.88 -14.17
N SER A 3 -21.66 16.33 -13.15
CA SER A 3 -20.31 15.81 -12.89
C SER A 3 -20.43 14.33 -12.59
N ALA A 4 -19.59 13.50 -13.22
CA ALA A 4 -19.47 12.10 -12.85
C ALA A 4 -19.29 11.99 -11.31
N PRO A 5 -19.93 11.00 -10.66
CA PRO A 5 -19.85 10.87 -9.21
C PRO A 5 -18.40 10.65 -8.76
N THR A 6 -18.03 11.25 -7.63
CA THR A 6 -16.74 11.01 -6.98
C THR A 6 -16.58 9.52 -6.69
N THR A 7 -15.40 8.99 -6.98
CA THR A 7 -15.04 7.59 -6.69
C THR A 7 -14.04 7.55 -5.55
N PHE A 8 -14.32 6.71 -4.57
CA PHE A 8 -13.49 6.44 -3.39
C PHE A 8 -12.80 5.08 -3.54
N PHE A 9 -11.61 4.97 -2.98
CA PHE A 9 -10.85 3.73 -2.95
C PHE A 9 -10.34 3.45 -1.54
N LEU A 10 -10.25 2.18 -1.19
CA LEU A 10 -9.79 1.71 0.12
C LEU A 10 -8.90 0.48 -0.07
N SER A 11 -7.80 0.43 0.68
CA SER A 11 -7.01 -0.79 0.83
C SER A 11 -6.83 -1.11 2.31
N PRO A 12 -7.31 -2.28 2.79
CA PRO A 12 -7.02 -2.77 4.12
C PRO A 12 -5.74 -3.64 4.14
N SER A 13 -5.18 -3.84 5.34
CA SER A 13 -4.17 -4.87 5.59
C SER A 13 -4.73 -6.26 5.32
N THR A 14 -3.90 -7.15 4.76
CA THR A 14 -4.28 -8.55 4.49
C THR A 14 -3.44 -9.56 5.28
N PHE A 15 -2.44 -9.12 6.04
CA PHE A 15 -1.57 -9.96 6.85
C PHE A 15 -1.03 -11.16 6.06
N GLU A 16 -1.19 -12.39 6.55
CA GLU A 16 -0.73 -13.63 5.93
C GLU A 16 -1.51 -14.06 4.68
N PHE A 17 -2.61 -13.39 4.34
CA PHE A 17 -3.45 -13.77 3.20
C PHE A 17 -2.86 -13.29 1.87
N PHE A 18 -2.96 -14.16 0.86
CA PHE A 18 -2.53 -13.89 -0.51
C PHE A 18 -3.69 -14.21 -1.48
N PRO A 19 -3.97 -13.37 -2.50
CA PRO A 19 -3.29 -12.12 -2.85
C PRO A 19 -3.47 -11.00 -1.81
N GLY A 20 -2.46 -10.15 -1.66
CA GLY A 20 -2.37 -9.13 -0.61
C GLY A 20 -2.80 -7.73 -1.05
N CYS A 21 -3.06 -6.84 -0.08
CA CYS A 21 -3.49 -5.46 -0.32
C CYS A 21 -4.71 -5.38 -1.25
N ALA A 22 -5.86 -5.89 -0.78
CA ALA A 22 -7.13 -5.77 -1.49
C ALA A 22 -7.45 -4.30 -1.80
N ILE A 23 -8.09 -4.04 -2.94
CA ILE A 23 -8.52 -2.71 -3.37
C ILE A 23 -10.03 -2.72 -3.56
N TYR A 24 -10.71 -1.87 -2.78
CA TYR A 24 -12.15 -1.67 -2.86
C TYR A 24 -12.47 -0.32 -3.50
N THR A 25 -13.62 -0.21 -4.16
CA THR A 25 -14.16 1.04 -4.68
C THR A 25 -15.57 1.31 -4.15
N SER A 26 -15.93 2.58 -4.01
CA SER A 26 -17.26 3.05 -3.65
C SER A 26 -17.55 4.41 -4.31
N THR A 27 -18.81 4.74 -4.53
CA THR A 27 -19.26 6.08 -4.94
C THR A 27 -20.10 6.77 -3.86
N ASN A 28 -20.45 6.07 -2.78
CA ASN A 28 -21.34 6.56 -1.72
C ASN A 28 -20.79 6.33 -0.29
N LEU A 29 -19.58 5.77 -0.16
CA LEU A 29 -18.92 5.40 1.11
C LEU A 29 -19.63 4.32 1.93
N ILE A 30 -20.77 3.79 1.45
CA ILE A 30 -21.58 2.77 2.12
C ILE A 30 -21.35 1.42 1.45
N ASP A 31 -21.55 1.37 0.14
CA ASP A 31 -21.41 0.15 -0.66
C ASP A 31 -20.01 0.07 -1.24
N TRP A 32 -19.30 -1.03 -0.94
CA TRP A 32 -17.93 -1.25 -1.37
C TRP A 32 -17.83 -2.51 -2.23
N LYS A 33 -17.15 -2.39 -3.36
CA LYS A 33 -16.87 -3.50 -4.27
C LYS A 33 -15.37 -3.77 -4.31
N LEU A 34 -14.97 -5.01 -4.07
CA LEU A 34 -13.61 -5.47 -4.34
C LEU A 34 -13.36 -5.46 -5.86
N ILE A 35 -12.27 -4.81 -6.29
CA ILE A 35 -11.92 -4.69 -7.71
C ILE A 35 -10.65 -5.45 -8.09
N ASN A 36 -9.65 -5.50 -7.19
CA ASN A 36 -8.45 -6.32 -7.34
C ASN A 36 -7.61 -6.35 -6.05
N HIS A 37 -6.39 -6.88 -6.16
CA HIS A 37 -5.35 -6.89 -5.15
C HIS A 37 -4.05 -6.32 -5.76
N ALA A 38 -3.39 -5.42 -5.04
CA ALA A 38 -2.14 -4.81 -5.53
C ALA A 38 -0.94 -5.77 -5.50
N LEU A 39 -0.98 -6.76 -4.60
CA LEU A 39 0.08 -7.76 -4.41
C LEU A 39 -0.42 -9.13 -4.84
N ASN A 40 -0.37 -9.42 -6.13
CA ASN A 40 -0.84 -10.68 -6.73
C ASN A 40 0.28 -11.54 -7.34
N ARG A 41 1.54 -11.09 -7.25
CA ARG A 41 2.72 -11.84 -7.72
C ARG A 41 3.74 -12.06 -6.62
N ARG A 42 4.43 -13.20 -6.67
CA ARG A 42 5.54 -13.51 -5.76
C ARG A 42 6.70 -12.51 -5.88
N SER A 43 6.90 -11.87 -7.04
CA SER A 43 7.91 -10.80 -7.21
C SER A 43 7.60 -9.56 -6.37
N GLN A 44 6.34 -9.36 -5.96
CA GLN A 44 5.90 -8.23 -5.16
C GLN A 44 5.99 -8.52 -3.66
N ILE A 45 5.56 -9.72 -3.24
CA ILE A 45 5.64 -10.17 -1.85
C ILE A 45 5.71 -11.71 -1.80
N ASP A 46 6.64 -12.26 -1.02
CA ASP A 46 6.76 -13.72 -0.84
C ASP A 46 6.18 -14.12 0.51
N MET A 47 4.98 -14.68 0.49
CA MET A 47 4.20 -15.00 1.69
C MET A 47 4.53 -16.37 2.28
N ARG A 48 5.58 -17.05 1.81
CA ARG A 48 5.97 -18.35 2.37
C ARG A 48 6.48 -18.17 3.79
N THR A 49 6.04 -19.05 4.69
CA THR A 49 6.48 -19.10 6.11
C THR A 49 6.11 -17.88 6.95
N VAL A 50 5.18 -17.03 6.47
CA VAL A 50 4.64 -15.92 7.25
C VAL A 50 3.90 -16.45 8.47
N GLU A 51 4.27 -15.94 9.65
CA GLU A 51 3.57 -16.24 10.89
C GLU A 51 2.16 -15.62 10.90
N PRO A 52 1.19 -16.21 11.60
CA PRO A 52 -0.13 -15.60 11.77
C PRO A 52 -0.04 -14.15 12.30
N GLY A 53 -0.72 -13.21 11.65
CA GLY A 53 -0.66 -11.77 11.98
C GLY A 53 0.60 -11.04 11.49
N ALA A 54 1.46 -11.69 10.70
CA ALA A 54 2.57 -11.05 10.01
C ALA A 54 2.24 -10.80 8.52
N GLY A 55 3.23 -10.59 7.66
CA GLY A 55 3.01 -10.40 6.23
C GLY A 55 2.64 -8.96 5.88
N SER A 56 1.59 -8.79 5.06
CA SER A 56 1.12 -7.50 4.53
C SER A 56 0.36 -6.71 5.58
N TRP A 57 1.06 -5.89 6.36
CA TRP A 57 0.47 -4.98 7.36
C TRP A 57 -0.27 -3.80 6.70
N ALA A 58 -0.46 -2.70 7.43
CA ALA A 58 -1.20 -1.53 6.94
C ALA A 58 -0.70 -1.09 5.56
N SER A 59 -1.64 -0.98 4.62
CA SER A 59 -1.39 -0.43 3.30
C SER A 59 -1.75 1.05 3.28
N THR A 60 -0.90 1.85 2.64
CA THR A 60 -1.20 3.26 2.39
C THR A 60 -1.37 3.47 0.90
N LEU A 61 -2.61 3.66 0.46
CA LEU A 61 -2.97 3.93 -0.93
C LEU A 61 -3.09 5.44 -1.16
N ARG A 62 -2.31 5.96 -2.10
CA ARG A 62 -2.28 7.37 -2.48
C ARG A 62 -2.40 7.52 -4.00
N TYR A 63 -3.13 8.54 -4.45
CA TYR A 63 -3.15 8.94 -5.86
C TYR A 63 -2.37 10.25 -6.04
N ARG A 64 -1.47 10.31 -7.03
CA ARG A 64 -0.72 11.50 -7.40
C ARG A 64 -1.28 12.08 -8.71
N PRO A 65 -2.10 13.15 -8.65
CA PRO A 65 -2.81 13.67 -9.83
C PRO A 65 -1.90 14.11 -10.98
N GLN A 66 -0.72 14.67 -10.66
CA GLN A 66 0.24 15.17 -11.65
C GLN A 66 0.82 14.03 -12.51
N GLU A 67 0.94 12.82 -11.94
CA GLU A 67 1.41 11.63 -12.65
C GLU A 67 0.27 10.75 -13.18
N LYS A 68 -0.97 11.00 -12.71
CA LYS A 68 -2.11 10.09 -12.89
C LYS A 68 -1.82 8.67 -12.39
N ARG A 69 -1.09 8.58 -11.27
CA ARG A 69 -0.54 7.32 -10.76
C ARG A 69 -0.99 7.05 -9.34
N TRP A 70 -1.24 5.78 -9.05
CA TRP A 70 -1.49 5.25 -7.72
C TRP A 70 -0.20 4.69 -7.15
N HIS A 71 0.04 4.97 -5.87
CA HIS A 71 1.12 4.39 -5.08
C HIS A 71 0.51 3.66 -3.89
N LEU A 72 0.95 2.43 -3.65
CA LEU A 72 0.59 1.67 -2.47
C LEU A 72 1.87 1.32 -1.71
N ALA A 73 2.03 1.87 -0.51
CA ALA A 73 3.12 1.54 0.39
C ALA A 73 2.71 0.40 1.33
N ASN A 74 3.62 -0.54 1.55
CA ASN A 74 3.43 -1.69 2.43
C ASN A 74 4.79 -2.23 2.92
N GLY A 75 4.78 -3.29 3.71
CA GLY A 75 5.99 -3.95 4.15
C GLY A 75 5.75 -5.37 4.59
N GLU A 76 6.80 -6.19 4.48
CA GLU A 76 6.79 -7.58 4.90
C GLU A 76 7.65 -7.75 6.16
N ARG A 77 7.12 -8.50 7.15
CA ARG A 77 7.82 -8.70 8.44
C ARG A 77 8.97 -9.71 8.38
N ILE A 78 8.89 -10.79 7.59
CA ILE A 78 9.91 -11.86 7.64
C ILE A 78 11.29 -11.31 7.25
N PHE A 79 11.35 -10.58 6.13
CA PHE A 79 12.60 -9.97 5.66
C PHE A 79 12.74 -8.50 6.00
N SER A 80 11.83 -7.95 6.83
CA SER A 80 11.90 -6.55 7.31
C SER A 80 12.08 -5.55 6.14
N ARG A 81 11.42 -5.80 5.00
CA ARG A 81 11.58 -4.99 3.79
C ARG A 81 10.33 -4.16 3.53
N ARG A 82 10.55 -2.86 3.37
CA ARG A 82 9.52 -1.85 3.15
C ARG A 82 9.59 -1.42 1.71
N PHE A 83 8.44 -1.25 1.11
CA PHE A 83 8.39 -0.91 -0.30
C PHE A 83 7.12 -0.16 -0.63
N TYR A 84 7.10 0.40 -1.83
CA TYR A 84 5.85 0.73 -2.50
C TYR A 84 5.79 0.04 -3.85
N VAL A 85 4.58 -0.23 -4.30
CA VAL A 85 4.24 -0.56 -5.68
C VAL A 85 3.42 0.58 -6.27
N TRP A 86 3.34 0.66 -7.59
CA TRP A 86 2.57 1.69 -8.27
C TRP A 86 1.83 1.14 -9.48
N THR A 87 0.78 1.84 -9.91
CA THR A 87 0.05 1.55 -11.15
C THR A 87 -0.54 2.83 -11.74
N ASP A 88 -0.57 2.91 -13.07
CA ASP A 88 -1.28 3.98 -13.79
C ASP A 88 -2.77 3.66 -13.96
N THR A 89 -3.20 2.43 -13.62
CA THR A 89 -4.61 2.01 -13.61
C THR A 89 -4.93 1.15 -12.40
N ILE A 90 -5.86 1.63 -11.56
CA ILE A 90 -6.29 0.91 -10.35
C ILE A 90 -7.24 -0.26 -10.65
N TRP A 91 -7.67 -0.45 -11.90
CA TRP A 91 -8.69 -1.43 -12.29
C TRP A 91 -8.13 -2.76 -12.78
N ASP A 92 -6.83 -2.83 -13.05
CA ASP A 92 -6.14 -4.03 -13.55
C ASP A 92 -5.12 -4.51 -12.51
N ASP A 93 -5.28 -5.75 -12.06
CA ASP A 93 -4.41 -6.36 -11.06
C ASP A 93 -3.02 -6.69 -11.61
N ASN A 94 -2.87 -6.80 -12.94
CA ASN A 94 -1.59 -7.06 -13.59
C ASN A 94 -0.78 -5.78 -13.83
N ALA A 95 -1.38 -4.61 -13.67
CA ALA A 95 -0.74 -3.32 -13.94
C ALA A 95 0.17 -2.82 -12.80
N TRP A 96 0.08 -3.43 -11.62
CA TRP A 96 0.92 -3.06 -10.49
C TRP A 96 2.38 -3.41 -10.75
N SER A 97 3.27 -2.48 -10.43
CA SER A 97 4.72 -2.63 -10.56
C SER A 97 5.28 -3.73 -9.66
N ASP A 98 6.53 -4.09 -9.92
CA ASP A 98 7.40 -4.70 -8.91
C ASP A 98 7.79 -3.66 -7.82
N PRO A 99 8.23 -4.11 -6.63
CA PRO A 99 8.39 -3.24 -5.46
C PRO A 99 9.62 -2.34 -5.58
N VAL A 100 9.45 -1.08 -5.19
CA VAL A 100 10.55 -0.13 -4.97
C VAL A 100 10.81 -0.06 -3.47
N TYR A 101 11.99 -0.48 -3.05
CA TYR A 101 12.33 -0.63 -1.64
C TYR A 101 12.83 0.67 -1.00
N PHE A 102 12.52 0.81 0.30
CA PHE A 102 13.05 1.85 1.17
C PHE A 102 14.05 1.27 2.16
N ASP A 103 15.05 2.06 2.54
CA ASP A 103 15.96 1.74 3.65
C ASP A 103 15.43 2.31 4.98
N ASN A 104 14.32 1.74 5.46
CA ASN A 104 13.66 2.16 6.71
C ASN A 104 13.08 0.94 7.43
N SER A 105 13.39 0.76 8.72
CA SER A 105 12.99 -0.40 9.50
C SER A 105 11.68 -0.23 10.28
N GLY A 106 10.91 0.83 10.03
CA GLY A 106 9.61 1.12 10.66
C GLY A 106 8.42 0.48 9.94
N PHE A 107 7.23 0.49 10.54
CA PHE A 107 5.97 0.05 9.92
C PHE A 107 5.10 1.25 9.54
N ASP A 108 3.94 1.00 8.93
CA ASP A 108 2.95 2.03 8.53
C ASP A 108 3.55 3.11 7.62
N GLN A 109 4.08 2.69 6.48
CA GLN A 109 4.75 3.60 5.53
C GLN A 109 3.71 4.47 4.82
N ASP A 110 3.98 5.76 4.75
CA ASP A 110 3.13 6.71 4.05
C ASP A 110 3.96 7.71 3.25
N LEU A 111 3.58 7.92 2.00
CA LEU A 111 4.20 8.88 1.10
C LEU A 111 3.41 10.18 1.12
N PHE A 112 4.11 11.27 1.44
CA PHE A 112 3.56 12.62 1.40
C PHE A 112 4.34 13.45 0.39
N TRP A 113 3.65 13.90 -0.67
CA TRP A 113 4.18 14.90 -1.60
C TRP A 113 3.81 16.27 -1.07
N ASP A 114 4.82 17.08 -0.81
CA ASP A 114 4.66 18.42 -0.29
C ASP A 114 4.70 19.46 -1.43
N ASP A 115 4.20 20.65 -1.15
CA ASP A 115 4.10 21.74 -2.11
C ASP A 115 5.47 22.33 -2.47
N ASP A 116 6.51 22.03 -1.69
CA ASP A 116 7.91 22.38 -1.98
C ASP A 116 8.59 21.45 -3.01
N GLY A 117 7.83 20.50 -3.56
CA GLY A 117 8.28 19.53 -4.55
C GLY A 117 9.03 18.33 -3.97
N LYS A 118 9.22 18.27 -2.64
CA LYS A 118 9.82 17.11 -1.99
C LYS A 118 8.79 16.02 -1.73
N VAL A 119 9.30 14.82 -1.53
CA VAL A 119 8.52 13.66 -1.09
C VAL A 119 9.08 13.21 0.24
N TYR A 120 8.21 13.07 1.23
CA TYR A 120 8.54 12.60 2.55
C TYR A 120 7.96 11.20 2.76
N LEU A 121 8.75 10.35 3.42
CA LEU A 121 8.31 9.05 3.90
C LEU A 121 8.06 9.16 5.40
N SER A 122 6.81 8.99 5.82
CA SER A 122 6.45 8.86 7.23
C SER A 122 6.39 7.38 7.61
N THR A 123 6.97 7.01 8.74
CA THR A 123 6.91 5.64 9.29
C THR A 123 6.81 5.66 10.81
N THR A 124 6.25 4.60 11.38
CA THR A 124 6.29 4.34 12.82
C THR A 124 7.49 3.47 13.15
N MET A 125 8.31 3.89 14.10
CA MET A 125 9.45 3.12 14.60
C MET A 125 9.27 2.77 16.06
N ARG A 126 9.55 1.52 16.42
CA ARG A 126 9.62 1.08 17.81
C ARG A 126 11.05 1.22 18.30
N PHE A 127 11.31 2.24 19.12
CA PHE A 127 12.56 2.36 19.85
C PHE A 127 12.45 1.57 21.17
N THR A 128 13.25 0.52 21.33
CA THR A 128 13.51 -0.02 22.66
C THR A 128 14.54 0.88 23.33
N SER A 129 14.11 1.70 24.28
CA SER A 129 15.05 2.32 25.22
C SER A 129 15.48 1.23 26.19
N PHE A 130 16.79 0.95 26.24
CA PHE A 130 17.37 0.31 27.41
C PHE A 130 17.39 1.40 28.48
N ARG A 131 16.60 1.21 29.55
CA ARG A 131 16.81 1.96 30.77
C ARG A 131 17.94 1.27 31.50
N ASP A 132 19.03 1.99 31.71
CA ASP A 132 20.06 1.65 32.70
C ASP A 132 19.47 1.62 34.12
#